data_AF-X1DUJ7-F1
#
_entry.id   AF-X1DUJ7-F1
#
_cell.length_a   1.000
_cell.length_b   1.000
_cell.length_c   1.000
_cell.angle_alpha   90.00
_cell.angle_beta   90.00
_cell.angle_gamma   90.00
#
_symmetry.space_group_name_H-M   'P 1'
#
loop_
_entity.id
_entity.type
_entity.pdbx_description
1 polymer ?
#
loop_
_entity_poly.entity_id
_entity_poly.type
_entity_poly.pdbx_seq_one_letter_code
_entity_poly.pdbx_strand_id
1 'polypeptide(L)' 'REVIGVQPVASPVWYESLKAGKLIEMKVKKTICGGLSGNVEKGSITFPIIQKYVREVILVKEETIREAV' A
#
# COMPACT_ATOMS: atom_id res chain seq x y z
N ARG A 1 -20.19 -5.82 2.14
CA ARG A 1 -19.31 -4.84 2.82
C ARG A 1 -18.09 -4.64 1.94
N GLU A 2 -17.55 -3.45 1.91
CA GLU A 2 -16.42 -3.06 1.04
C GLU A 2 -15.12 -3.05 1.83
N VAL A 3 -14.02 -3.53 1.24
CA VAL A 3 -12.68 -3.54 1.86
C VAL A 3 -11.78 -2.61 1.05
N ILE A 4 -11.25 -1.59 1.72
CA ILE A 4 -10.38 -0.56 1.14
C ILE A 4 -9.03 -0.60 1.85
N GLY A 5 -7.96 -0.72 1.08
CA GLY A 5 -6.61 -0.53 1.59
C GLY A 5 -6.23 0.95 1.60
N VAL A 6 -5.34 1.34 2.50
CA VAL A 6 -4.86 2.73 2.60
C VAL A 6 -3.34 2.69 2.71
N GLN A 7 -2.65 3.49 1.90
CA GLN A 7 -1.19 3.63 1.97
C GLN A 7 -0.78 5.11 1.94
N PRO A 8 0.36 5.47 2.56
CA PRO A 8 0.98 6.77 2.34
C PRO A 8 1.39 6.92 0.88
N VAL A 9 1.23 8.11 0.30
CA VAL A 9 1.79 8.46 -1.01
C VAL A 9 3.30 8.20 -1.06
N ALA A 10 3.99 8.34 0.07
CA ALA A 10 5.42 8.08 0.20
C ALA A 10 5.80 6.58 0.09
N SER A 11 4.88 5.65 0.37
CA SER A 11 5.14 4.21 0.33
C SER A 11 3.97 3.42 -0.31
N PRO A 12 3.73 3.57 -1.62
CA PRO A 12 2.51 3.10 -2.29
C PRO A 12 2.64 1.68 -2.88
N VAL A 13 3.36 0.77 -2.22
CA VAL A 13 3.78 -0.51 -2.84
C VAL A 13 2.60 -1.40 -3.26
N TRP A 14 1.55 -1.51 -2.45
CA TRP A 14 0.36 -2.31 -2.81
C TRP A 14 -0.45 -1.63 -3.91
N TYR A 15 -0.64 -0.32 -3.82
CA TYR A 15 -1.34 0.46 -4.83
C TYR A 15 -0.73 0.24 -6.22
N GLU A 16 0.58 0.43 -6.35
CA GLU A 16 1.27 0.27 -7.62
C GLU A 16 1.34 -1.21 -8.06
N SER A 17 1.49 -2.16 -7.12
CA SER A 17 1.48 -3.60 -7.44
C SER A 17 0.13 -4.07 -7.97
N LEU A 18 -0.97 -3.64 -7.36
CA LEU A 18 -2.32 -3.98 -7.80
C LEU A 18 -2.62 -3.39 -9.18
N LYS A 19 -2.22 -2.13 -9.40
CA LYS A 19 -2.32 -1.48 -10.71
C LYS A 19 -1.51 -2.20 -11.79
N ALA A 20 -0.34 -2.73 -11.44
CA ALA A 20 0.50 -3.51 -12.35
C ALA A 20 0.05 -4.98 -12.53
N GLY A 21 -0.91 -5.46 -11.73
CA GLY A 21 -1.35 -6.86 -11.73
C GLY A 21 -0.32 -7.85 -11.18
N LYS A 22 0.79 -7.38 -10.60
CA LYS A 22 1.86 -8.19 -10.00
C LYS A 22 2.57 -7.43 -8.90
N LEU A 23 3.15 -8.14 -7.93
CA LEU A 23 4.03 -7.52 -6.94
C LEU A 23 5.20 -6.83 -7.64
N ILE A 24 5.37 -5.55 -7.34
CA ILE A 24 6.51 -4.75 -7.80
C ILE A 24 7.39 -4.38 -6.61
N GLU A 25 8.67 -4.21 -6.89
CA GLU A 25 9.63 -3.62 -5.97
C GLU A 25 9.92 -2.19 -6.41
N MET A 26 9.89 -1.25 -5.47
CA MET A 26 10.13 0.16 -5.76
C MET A 26 10.87 0.86 -4.63
N LYS A 27 11.49 2.01 -4.94
CA LYS A 27 12.03 2.88 -3.90
C LYS A 27 10.90 3.63 -3.21
N VAL A 28 10.73 3.40 -1.92
CA VAL A 28 9.79 4.14 -1.07
C VAL A 28 10.48 5.35 -0.44
N LYS A 29 9.70 6.38 -0.13
CA LYS A 29 10.15 7.59 0.55
C LYS A 29 9.88 7.48 2.05
N LYS A 30 10.52 8.35 2.83
CA LYS A 30 10.29 8.47 4.27
C LYS A 30 8.82 8.84 4.55
N THR A 31 8.21 8.13 5.49
CA THR A 31 6.85 8.37 5.99
C THR A 31 6.83 8.21 7.51
N ILE A 32 5.90 8.88 8.20
CA ILE A 32 5.65 8.63 9.64
C ILE A 32 5.05 7.24 9.89
N CYS A 33 4.48 6.61 8.86
CA CYS A 33 4.00 5.23 8.92
C CYS A 33 5.17 4.24 8.79
N GLY A 34 6.00 4.14 9.83
CA GLY A 34 7.18 3.27 9.87
C GLY A 34 6.87 1.82 9.49
N GLY A 35 5.75 1.27 9.99
CA GLY A 35 5.31 -0.09 9.68
C GLY A 35 4.89 -0.32 8.22
N LEU A 36 4.75 0.73 7.41
CA LEU A 36 4.44 0.67 5.98
C LEU A 36 5.65 1.08 5.10
N SER A 37 6.83 1.30 5.69
CA SER A 37 8.00 1.88 5.01
C SER A 37 8.87 0.85 4.28
N GLY A 38 8.26 -0.01 3.45
CA GLY A 38 9.02 -1.05 2.75
C GLY A 38 8.26 -1.74 1.63
N ASN A 39 8.99 -2.57 0.90
CA ASN A 39 8.43 -3.44 -0.13
C ASN A 39 7.77 -4.67 0.47
N VAL A 40 6.95 -5.34 -0.34
CA VAL A 40 6.33 -6.62 -0.01
C VAL A 40 7.30 -7.75 -0.35
N GLU A 41 7.35 -8.77 0.50
CA GLU A 41 8.13 -9.98 0.24
C GLU A 41 7.75 -10.62 -1.12
N LYS A 42 8.76 -11.04 -1.88
CA LYS A 42 8.55 -11.73 -3.16
C LYS A 42 7.76 -13.02 -2.95
N GLY A 43 6.69 -13.20 -3.72
CA GLY A 43 5.84 -14.39 -3.61
C GLY A 43 4.90 -14.37 -2.40
N SER A 44 4.69 -13.20 -1.79
CA SER A 44 3.77 -13.06 -0.66
C SER A 44 2.40 -13.68 -0.93
N ILE A 45 1.99 -14.58 -0.03
CA ILE A 45 0.69 -15.28 -0.10
C ILE A 45 -0.50 -14.33 -0.03
N THR A 46 -0.31 -13.11 0.47
CA THR A 46 -1.38 -12.13 0.64
C THR A 46 -1.73 -11.43 -0.66
N PHE A 47 -0.84 -11.38 -1.66
CA PHE A 47 -1.14 -10.72 -2.94
C PHE A 47 -2.40 -11.28 -3.64
N PRO A 48 -2.55 -12.61 -3.86
CA PRO A 48 -3.76 -13.15 -4.47
C PRO A 48 -5.02 -12.94 -3.60
N ILE A 49 -4.87 -12.87 -2.28
CA ILE A 49 -5.97 -12.59 -1.35
C ILE A 49 -6.43 -11.13 -1.52
N ILE A 50 -5.49 -10.19 -1.54
CA ILE A 50 -5.76 -8.75 -1.74
C ILE A 50 -6.40 -8.53 -3.11
N GLN A 51 -5.87 -9.12 -4.18
CA GLN A 51 -6.46 -9.04 -5.52
C GLN A 51 -7.91 -9.51 -5.58
N LYS A 52 -8.28 -10.50 -4.74
CA LYS A 52 -9.63 -11.08 -4.73
C LYS A 52 -10.63 -10.29 -3.88
N TYR A 53 -10.18 -9.72 -2.75
CA TYR A 53 -11.10 -9.22 -1.72
C TYR A 53 -10.99 -7.72 -1.45
N VAL A 54 -9.89 -7.06 -1.82
CA VAL A 54 -9.74 -5.60 -1.67
C VAL A 54 -10.24 -4.93 -2.94
N ARG A 55 -11.22 -4.04 -2.79
CA ARG A 55 -11.80 -3.32 -3.93
C ARG A 55 -10.80 -2.35 -4.53
N GLU A 56 -10.15 -1.55 -3.69
CA GLU A 56 -9.15 -0.57 -4.08
C GLU A 56 -8.22 -0.26 -2.93
N VAL A 57 -7.07 0.31 -3.29
CA VAL A 57 -6.14 0.93 -2.33
C VAL A 57 -6.15 2.42 -2.64
N ILE A 58 -6.33 3.25 -1.61
CA ILE A 58 -6.24 4.70 -1.76
C ILE A 58 -4.93 5.22 -1.17
N LEU A 59 -4.47 6.35 -1.69
CA LEU A 59 -3.25 7.02 -1.23
C LEU A 59 -3.60 8.25 -0.40
N VAL A 60 -2.93 8.40 0.73
CA VAL A 60 -3.07 9.55 1.63
C VAL A 60 -1.73 10.27 1.79
N LYS A 61 -1.78 11.61 1.88
CA LYS A 61 -0.58 12.43 2.03
C LYS A 61 -0.10 12.46 3.48
N GLU A 62 1.18 12.76 3.70
CA GLU A 62 1.76 12.86 5.05
C GLU A 62 1.06 13.92 5.90
N GLU A 63 0.58 15.01 5.30
CA GLU A 63 -0.16 16.06 6.02
C GLU A 63 -1.45 15.49 6.61
N THR A 64 -2.23 14.74 5.82
CA THR A 64 -3.47 14.10 6.27
C THR A 64 -3.22 13.04 7.34
N ILE A 65 -2.13 12.27 7.23
CA ILE A 65 -1.78 11.27 8.25
C ILE A 65 -1.44 11.97 9.58
N ARG A 66 -0.71 13.10 9.53
CA ARG A 66 -0.35 13.87 10.74
C ARG A 66 -1.55 14.49 11.43
N GLU A 67 -2.54 14.95 10.68
CA GLU A 67 -3.78 15.51 11.23
C GLU A 67 -4.65 14.46 11.94
N ALA A 68 -4.42 13.16 11.67
CA ALA A 68 -5.23 12.06 12.18
C ALA A 68 -4.65 11.36 13.43
N VAL A 69 -3.55 11.87 13.99
CA VAL A 69 -2.85 11.34 15.19
C VAL A 69 -2.92 12.36 16.32
#